data_AF-A0A953SLX8-F1
#
_entry.id   AF-A0A953SLX8-F1
#
_cell.length_a   1.000
_cell.length_b   1.000
_cell.length_c   1.000
_cell.angle_alpha   90.00
_cell.angle_beta   90.00
_cell.angle_gamma   90.00
#
_symmetry.space_group_name_H-M   'P 1'
#
loop_
_entity.id
_entity.type
_entity.pdbx_description
1 polymer ?
#
loop_
_entity_poly.entity_id
_entity_poly.type
_entity_poly.pdbx_seq_one_letter_code
_entity_poly.pdbx_strand_id
1 'polypeptide(L)'
;MKKQETVLIMILMIIIVGSGYSQEFPVGVFVNSADDSTYTRSNNYYQIKEMGVNTILQYAKPSNKDSLSMFSRIIATNMDREEDIIHHYASGYYTRWEAEEETVGNIPGIKHETGHRNGGEWRGIVGNDEAGKYLIDGPDYVQDRNYRLQYLPYYKKPIDYKVNFRLKAMPPFVYGMGGDPPAEGINICEISVEYKLQDGEDTTLVSRVLTSDTLTYNYQDYTLEYNIPEKIGGKEVTKYKPEFTPIDKPGYPDKSGEEEYGVKFRVKWYGNYNLYCDYVEVYDRDIWGKYLLSPNLYNGRIISYAQNFNNWGTVQYWYSLDEPQTIDNYEPYRVIDSLINSVGDTLITAFYPHWDGNRNHEYSLKRFIDKTNLSKLMVDYYPLWYDQTFNYGLQTQRDAIKK
;
A
#
# COMPACT_ATOMS: atom_id res chain seq x y z
N MET A 1 16.54 -8.55 81.08
CA MET A 1 16.08 -9.59 80.14
C MET A 1 14.60 -9.40 79.83
N LYS A 2 14.27 -8.72 78.72
CA LYS A 2 13.00 -8.84 77.99
C LYS A 2 13.30 -8.38 76.56
N LYS A 3 12.92 -9.24 75.62
CA LYS A 3 13.35 -9.27 74.21
C LYS A 3 12.83 -8.05 73.45
N GLN A 4 13.71 -7.44 72.65
CA GLN A 4 13.31 -6.62 71.50
C GLN A 4 12.73 -7.56 70.44
N GLU A 5 11.47 -7.35 70.06
CA GLU A 5 10.87 -8.00 68.90
C GLU A 5 11.20 -7.17 67.67
N THR A 6 12.09 -7.73 66.85
CA THR A 6 12.41 -7.29 65.50
C THR A 6 11.17 -7.45 64.63
N VAL A 7 10.56 -6.35 64.21
CA VAL A 7 9.55 -6.33 63.14
C VAL A 7 10.28 -6.61 61.83
N LEU A 8 10.23 -7.87 61.39
CA LEU A 8 10.68 -8.30 60.08
C LEU A 8 9.64 -7.83 59.05
N ILE A 9 10.00 -6.79 58.27
CA ILE A 9 9.25 -6.41 57.08
C ILE A 9 9.35 -7.59 56.11
N MET A 10 8.25 -8.34 55.99
CA MET A 10 8.06 -9.32 54.92
C MET A 10 7.96 -8.54 53.61
N ILE A 11 9.10 -8.27 52.99
CA ILE A 11 9.17 -8.01 51.55
C ILE A 11 8.68 -9.30 50.91
N LEU A 12 7.43 -9.27 50.44
CA LEU A 12 6.86 -10.29 49.58
C LEU A 12 7.64 -10.22 48.27
N MET A 13 8.81 -10.87 48.25
CA MET A 13 9.48 -11.27 47.03
C MET A 13 8.56 -12.27 46.36
N ILE A 14 7.68 -11.76 45.49
CA ILE A 14 7.10 -12.58 44.44
C ILE A 14 8.27 -12.87 43.48
N ILE A 15 9.04 -13.91 43.81
CA ILE A 15 9.84 -14.61 42.82
C ILE A 15 8.82 -15.34 41.96
N ILE A 16 8.35 -14.68 40.90
CA ILE A 16 7.78 -15.38 39.76
C ILE A 16 8.97 -16.11 39.15
N VAL A 17 9.20 -17.35 39.57
CA VAL A 17 9.98 -18.31 38.78
C VAL A 17 9.10 -18.62 37.57
N GLY A 18 9.15 -17.74 36.57
CA GLY A 18 8.58 -17.97 35.26
C GLY A 18 9.42 -19.02 34.57
N SER A 19 9.08 -20.29 34.75
CA SER A 19 9.56 -21.36 33.91
C SER A 19 8.94 -21.22 32.52
N GLY A 20 9.74 -20.70 31.59
CA GLY A 20 9.42 -20.50 30.19
C GLY A 20 10.12 -19.23 29.75
N TYR A 21 11.10 -19.33 28.84
CA TYR A 21 11.87 -18.21 28.27
C TYR A 21 10.99 -16.95 28.16
N SER A 22 11.06 -16.05 29.15
CA SER A 22 10.29 -14.83 29.10
C SER A 22 10.95 -13.99 28.03
N GLN A 23 10.34 -13.95 26.85
CA GLN A 23 10.75 -13.06 25.79
C GLN A 23 10.85 -11.66 26.39
N GLU A 24 12.06 -11.10 26.42
CA GLU A 24 12.34 -9.80 27.01
C GLU A 24 11.37 -8.76 26.44
N PHE A 25 10.66 -8.03 27.31
CA PHE A 25 9.68 -7.02 26.89
C PHE A 25 10.40 -5.97 26.02
N PRO A 26 9.96 -5.73 24.78
CA PRO A 26 10.65 -4.81 23.89
C PRO A 26 10.44 -3.37 24.37
N VAL A 27 11.55 -2.71 24.75
CA VAL A 27 11.58 -1.27 25.04
C VAL A 27 12.46 -0.63 23.98
N GLY A 28 11.82 0.18 23.13
CA GLY A 28 12.44 0.75 21.94
C GLY A 28 12.66 2.25 22.02
N VAL A 29 13.66 2.74 21.28
CA VAL A 29 13.82 4.17 21.00
C VAL A 29 14.03 4.40 19.51
N PHE A 30 13.39 5.46 18.99
CA PHE A 30 13.72 6.02 17.69
C PHE A 30 14.84 7.03 17.84
N VAL A 31 15.90 6.85 17.05
CA VAL A 31 17.05 7.75 17.10
C VAL A 31 17.15 8.47 15.78
N ASN A 32 16.65 9.71 15.74
CA ASN A 32 16.67 10.53 14.54
C ASN A 32 18.12 10.77 14.08
N SER A 33 18.44 10.28 12.88
CA SER A 33 19.70 10.55 12.20
C SER A 33 19.48 11.43 10.98
N ALA A 34 18.85 12.59 11.17
CA ALA A 34 18.98 13.65 10.17
C ALA A 34 20.47 13.97 10.02
N ASP A 35 20.97 13.98 8.78
CA ASP A 35 22.35 14.31 8.41
C ASP A 35 22.84 15.66 8.99
N ASP A 36 21.91 16.51 9.42
CA ASP A 36 22.15 17.85 9.98
C ASP A 36 21.90 17.97 11.50
N SER A 37 21.59 16.88 12.20
CA SER A 37 21.34 16.92 13.65
C SER A 37 22.45 16.26 14.46
N THR A 38 23.04 17.05 15.35
CA THR A 38 24.16 16.72 16.25
C THR A 38 23.89 15.59 17.25
N TYR A 39 22.68 15.02 17.31
CA TYR A 39 22.28 14.05 18.34
C TYR A 39 22.82 12.62 18.10
N THR A 40 22.82 12.13 16.86
CA THR A 40 23.38 10.79 16.53
C THR A 40 24.87 10.82 16.23
N ARG A 41 25.42 11.99 15.85
CA ARG A 41 26.88 12.21 15.73
C ARG A 41 27.63 11.99 17.04
N SER A 42 26.97 12.04 18.19
CA SER A 42 27.60 11.85 19.50
C SER A 42 27.85 10.38 19.89
N ASN A 43 27.58 9.40 19.01
CA ASN A 43 27.74 7.97 19.34
C ASN A 43 27.09 7.60 20.68
N ASN A 44 25.93 8.18 20.98
CA ASN A 44 25.27 8.07 22.27
C ASN A 44 24.60 6.70 22.52
N TYR A 45 24.93 5.69 21.70
CA TYR A 45 24.37 4.34 21.78
C TYR A 45 24.60 3.71 23.16
N TYR A 46 25.72 4.02 23.83
CA TYR A 46 25.97 3.57 25.20
C TYR A 46 24.99 4.17 26.19
N GLN A 47 24.79 5.49 26.16
CA GLN A 47 23.84 6.19 27.02
C GLN A 47 22.41 5.70 26.76
N ILE A 48 22.06 5.49 25.50
CA ILE A 48 20.77 4.92 25.10
C ILE A 48 20.60 3.53 25.73
N LYS A 49 21.61 2.66 25.61
CA LYS A 49 21.60 1.33 26.25
C LYS A 49 21.47 1.42 27.78
N GLU A 50 22.15 2.36 28.42
CA GLU A 50 22.07 2.59 29.87
C GLU A 50 20.67 3.01 30.34
N MET A 51 19.82 3.54 29.45
CA MET A 51 18.40 3.79 29.75
C MET A 51 17.58 2.49 29.89
N GLY A 52 18.18 1.33 29.60
CA GLY A 52 17.52 0.02 29.67
C GLY A 52 16.70 -0.33 28.43
N VAL A 53 16.89 0.38 27.31
CA VAL A 53 16.27 0.01 26.03
C VAL A 53 16.98 -1.20 25.43
N ASN A 54 16.22 -2.08 24.79
CA ASN A 54 16.73 -3.28 24.14
C ASN A 54 16.43 -3.34 22.65
N THR A 55 15.66 -2.36 22.15
CA THR A 55 15.28 -2.23 20.75
C THR A 55 15.65 -0.84 20.24
N ILE A 56 16.15 -0.73 19.01
CA ILE A 56 16.49 0.56 18.40
C ILE A 56 15.96 0.65 16.97
N LEU A 57 15.31 1.78 16.63
CA LEU A 57 14.92 2.14 15.27
C LEU A 57 15.97 3.10 14.70
N GLN A 58 16.77 2.62 13.73
CA GLN A 58 17.94 3.33 13.20
C GLN A 58 18.37 2.79 11.83
N TYR A 59 19.12 3.58 11.06
CA TYR A 59 19.82 3.11 9.86
C TYR A 59 20.90 2.09 10.21
N ALA A 60 20.80 0.89 9.64
CA ALA A 60 21.82 -0.15 9.74
C ALA A 60 22.86 0.04 8.63
N LYS A 61 24.04 0.57 8.97
CA LYS A 61 25.16 0.81 8.05
C LYS A 61 26.43 0.10 8.56
N PRO A 62 27.31 -0.45 7.71
CA PRO A 62 28.53 -1.11 8.18
C PRO A 62 29.37 -0.29 9.19
N SER A 63 29.34 1.04 9.08
CA SER A 63 30.01 1.99 9.98
C SER A 63 29.45 2.05 11.41
N ASN A 64 28.20 1.65 11.65
CA ASN A 64 27.60 1.64 12.99
C ASN A 64 27.24 0.24 13.50
N LYS A 65 27.66 -0.82 12.80
CA LYS A 65 27.41 -2.22 13.17
C LYS A 65 27.74 -2.53 14.63
N ASP A 66 28.94 -2.18 15.07
CA ASP A 66 29.40 -2.47 16.43
C ASP A 66 28.55 -1.74 17.48
N SER A 67 28.13 -0.51 17.20
CA SER A 67 27.25 0.26 18.09
C SER A 67 25.85 -0.34 18.15
N LEU A 68 25.33 -0.82 17.02
CA LEU A 68 24.00 -1.41 16.95
C LEU A 68 23.95 -2.83 17.54
N SER A 69 25.07 -3.57 17.51
CA SER A 69 25.18 -4.91 18.13
C SER A 69 24.97 -4.91 19.65
N MET A 70 24.96 -3.73 20.27
CA MET A 70 24.72 -3.57 21.69
C MET A 70 23.25 -3.77 22.10
N PHE A 71 22.32 -3.70 21.15
CA PHE A 71 20.88 -3.86 21.35
C PHE A 71 20.43 -5.27 20.97
N SER A 72 19.44 -5.81 21.68
CA SER A 72 18.88 -7.14 21.38
C SER A 72 18.13 -7.16 20.05
N ARG A 73 17.55 -6.01 19.64
CA ARG A 73 16.73 -5.88 18.43
C ARG A 73 17.01 -4.56 17.72
N ILE A 74 17.07 -4.60 16.40
CA ILE A 74 17.19 -3.46 15.51
C ILE A 74 16.01 -3.49 14.55
N ILE A 75 15.35 -2.35 14.44
CA ILE A 75 14.45 -2.03 13.34
C ILE A 75 15.25 -1.15 12.37
N ALA A 76 15.61 -1.70 11.21
CA ALA A 76 16.40 -1.01 10.22
C ALA A 76 15.52 -0.07 9.38
N THR A 77 15.87 1.21 9.32
CA THR A 77 15.15 2.25 8.57
C THR A 77 15.81 2.61 7.24
N ASN A 78 16.66 1.75 6.70
CA ASN A 78 17.48 2.05 5.51
C ASN A 78 16.60 2.56 4.35
N MET A 79 16.62 3.88 4.12
CA MET A 79 15.76 4.57 3.15
C MET A 79 16.42 5.82 2.56
N ASP A 80 17.74 5.91 2.62
CA ASP A 80 18.50 7.09 2.16
C ASP A 80 18.90 6.98 0.69
N ARG A 81 18.72 5.82 0.05
CA ARG A 81 19.19 5.59 -1.32
C ARG A 81 18.36 4.55 -2.06
N GLU A 82 18.49 4.52 -3.40
CA GLU A 82 17.89 3.46 -4.24
C GLU A 82 18.48 2.07 -3.93
N GLU A 83 19.73 2.00 -3.46
CA GLU A 83 20.36 0.75 -3.04
C GLU A 83 19.78 0.18 -1.75
N ASP A 84 18.99 0.95 -1.00
CA ASP A 84 18.22 0.46 0.14
C ASP A 84 16.99 -0.32 -0.35
N ILE A 85 17.27 -1.47 -0.97
CA ILE A 85 16.38 -2.16 -1.90
C ILE A 85 15.06 -2.60 -1.25
N ILE A 86 15.07 -2.93 0.04
CA ILE A 86 13.86 -3.32 0.78
C ILE A 86 12.89 -2.15 0.85
N HIS A 87 13.35 -0.97 1.29
CA HIS A 87 12.53 0.25 1.31
C HIS A 87 12.13 0.68 -0.10
N HIS A 88 13.07 0.66 -1.05
CA HIS A 88 12.85 1.10 -2.43
C HIS A 88 11.67 0.36 -3.09
N TYR A 89 11.66 -0.98 -3.05
CA TYR A 89 10.61 -1.76 -3.69
C TYR A 89 9.32 -1.84 -2.87
N ALA A 90 9.40 -1.83 -1.53
CA ALA A 90 8.22 -1.85 -0.68
C ALA A 90 7.42 -0.53 -0.74
N SER A 91 8.09 0.57 -1.11
CA SER A 91 7.47 1.91 -1.28
C SER A 91 7.01 2.19 -2.70
N GLY A 92 7.06 1.18 -3.58
CA GLY A 92 6.55 1.28 -4.94
C GLY A 92 5.03 1.18 -5.02
N TYR A 93 4.51 1.21 -6.24
CA TYR A 93 3.09 1.22 -6.54
C TYR A 93 2.77 0.11 -7.55
N TYR A 94 1.91 -0.83 -7.15
CA TYR A 94 1.38 -1.90 -7.98
C TYR A 94 0.02 -2.36 -7.44
N THR A 95 -0.99 -2.41 -8.32
CA THR A 95 -2.27 -3.07 -8.06
C THR A 95 -2.73 -3.79 -9.32
N ARG A 96 -3.37 -4.94 -9.15
CA ARG A 96 -4.19 -5.56 -10.19
C ARG A 96 -5.65 -5.58 -9.73
N TRP A 97 -6.51 -5.13 -10.61
CA TRP A 97 -7.95 -5.16 -10.47
C TRP A 97 -8.50 -6.22 -11.41
N GLU A 98 -8.93 -7.35 -10.87
CA GLU A 98 -9.62 -8.36 -11.67
C GLU A 98 -10.96 -7.79 -12.12
N ALA A 99 -11.37 -8.05 -13.37
CA ALA A 99 -12.59 -7.43 -13.91
C ALA A 99 -13.82 -7.81 -13.08
N GLU A 100 -13.83 -8.97 -12.43
CA GLU A 100 -14.91 -9.42 -11.55
C GLU A 100 -14.80 -8.99 -10.08
N GLU A 101 -13.75 -8.25 -9.68
CA GLU A 101 -13.60 -7.69 -8.32
C GLU A 101 -14.56 -6.50 -8.14
N GLU A 102 -15.86 -6.78 -8.07
CA GLU A 102 -16.91 -5.76 -7.90
C GLU A 102 -16.76 -4.99 -6.57
N THR A 103 -17.26 -3.75 -6.55
CA THR A 103 -17.36 -2.94 -5.32
C THR A 103 -18.28 -3.63 -4.30
N VAL A 104 -17.81 -3.79 -3.06
CA VAL A 104 -18.60 -4.40 -1.96
C VAL A 104 -18.74 -3.42 -0.81
N GLY A 105 -19.95 -2.88 -0.61
CA GLY A 105 -20.17 -1.81 0.36
C GLY A 105 -19.34 -0.59 0.00
N ASN A 106 -18.47 -0.14 0.92
CA ASN A 106 -17.56 0.98 0.68
C ASN A 106 -16.15 0.53 0.23
N ILE A 107 -15.93 -0.76 -0.05
CA ILE A 107 -14.62 -1.28 -0.47
C ILE A 107 -14.48 -1.05 -1.99
N PRO A 108 -13.51 -0.24 -2.45
CA PRO A 108 -13.25 -0.04 -3.88
C PRO A 108 -13.06 -1.36 -4.63
N GLY A 109 -13.77 -1.48 -5.75
CA GLY A 109 -13.70 -2.54 -6.74
C GLY A 109 -14.08 -2.03 -8.13
N ILE A 110 -13.95 -2.85 -9.16
CA ILE A 110 -14.34 -2.50 -10.52
C ILE A 110 -15.85 -2.30 -10.61
N LYS A 111 -16.25 -1.24 -11.30
CA LYS A 111 -17.65 -0.91 -11.61
C LYS A 111 -17.91 -1.18 -13.08
N HIS A 112 -19.17 -1.42 -13.42
CA HIS A 112 -19.61 -1.80 -14.76
C HIS A 112 -20.93 -1.09 -15.07
N GLU A 113 -21.08 -0.49 -16.26
CA GLU A 113 -22.37 0.06 -16.73
C GLU A 113 -23.16 -0.96 -17.57
N THR A 114 -22.46 -1.94 -18.15
CA THR A 114 -22.97 -2.89 -19.15
C THR A 114 -22.19 -4.20 -19.08
N GLY A 115 -22.74 -5.23 -19.72
CA GLY A 115 -22.08 -6.52 -19.88
C GLY A 115 -22.39 -7.46 -18.74
N HIS A 116 -21.68 -8.58 -18.72
CA HIS A 116 -21.91 -9.60 -17.70
C HIS A 116 -20.66 -10.38 -17.38
N ARG A 117 -20.59 -10.83 -16.12
CA ARG A 117 -19.56 -11.76 -15.64
C ARG A 117 -19.63 -13.10 -16.38
N ASN A 118 -18.47 -13.65 -16.70
CA ASN A 118 -18.31 -14.99 -17.24
C ASN A 118 -17.08 -15.69 -16.62
N GLY A 119 -17.21 -16.14 -15.37
CA GLY A 119 -16.07 -16.66 -14.62
C GLY A 119 -15.21 -15.50 -14.09
N GLY A 120 -13.93 -15.46 -14.50
CA GLY A 120 -12.97 -14.40 -14.15
C GLY A 120 -12.79 -13.35 -15.26
N GLU A 121 -13.79 -13.17 -16.12
CA GLU A 121 -13.77 -12.11 -17.14
C GLU A 121 -15.12 -11.37 -17.15
N TRP A 122 -15.10 -10.11 -17.56
CA TRP A 122 -16.29 -9.32 -17.87
C TRP A 122 -16.43 -9.15 -19.37
N ARG A 123 -17.63 -9.32 -19.94
CA ARG A 123 -17.80 -9.31 -21.39
C ARG A 123 -19.00 -8.51 -21.89
N GLY A 124 -18.81 -7.87 -23.05
CA GLY A 124 -19.87 -7.32 -23.89
C GLY A 124 -20.12 -8.24 -25.08
N ILE A 125 -21.39 -8.58 -25.34
CA ILE A 125 -21.79 -9.49 -26.43
C ILE A 125 -22.62 -8.74 -27.46
N VAL A 126 -22.20 -8.80 -28.73
CA VAL A 126 -22.89 -8.17 -29.86
C VAL A 126 -24.34 -8.60 -29.93
N GLY A 127 -25.23 -7.66 -30.24
CA GLY A 127 -26.67 -7.88 -30.29
C GLY A 127 -27.40 -7.53 -28.99
N ASN A 128 -26.66 -7.15 -27.95
CA ASN A 128 -27.22 -6.47 -26.78
C ASN A 128 -27.21 -4.94 -27.03
N ASP A 129 -28.30 -4.24 -26.70
CA ASP A 129 -28.50 -2.79 -26.89
C ASP A 129 -27.65 -1.91 -25.93
N GLU A 130 -26.38 -2.25 -25.75
CA GLU A 130 -25.48 -1.62 -24.79
C GLU A 130 -24.19 -1.07 -25.42
N ALA A 131 -24.17 -1.01 -26.76
CA ALA A 131 -23.12 -0.34 -27.50
C ALA A 131 -22.96 1.12 -27.06
N GLY A 132 -21.72 1.54 -26.86
CA GLY A 132 -21.35 2.88 -26.41
C GLY A 132 -21.26 3.06 -24.89
N LYS A 133 -21.57 2.04 -24.08
CA LYS A 133 -21.44 2.05 -22.63
C LYS A 133 -20.09 1.49 -22.14
N TYR A 134 -19.79 1.66 -20.86
CA TYR A 134 -18.55 1.20 -20.25
C TYR A 134 -18.66 -0.22 -19.69
N LEU A 135 -17.87 -1.15 -20.25
CA LEU A 135 -17.69 -2.47 -19.62
C LEU A 135 -16.96 -2.31 -18.30
N ILE A 136 -15.90 -1.51 -18.24
CA ILE A 136 -15.20 -1.18 -16.99
C ILE A 136 -15.36 0.33 -16.77
N ASP A 137 -15.78 0.73 -15.57
CA ASP A 137 -16.08 2.11 -15.19
C ASP A 137 -15.58 2.46 -13.77
N GLY A 138 -14.38 2.03 -13.39
CA GLY A 138 -13.92 2.18 -12.01
C GLY A 138 -12.43 1.88 -11.84
N PRO A 139 -11.91 1.81 -10.61
CA PRO A 139 -12.64 1.67 -9.34
C PRO A 139 -12.86 2.97 -8.55
N ASP A 140 -12.47 4.14 -9.09
CA ASP A 140 -12.60 5.45 -8.44
C ASP A 140 -11.84 5.54 -7.12
N TYR A 141 -10.51 5.51 -7.19
CA TYR A 141 -9.66 5.54 -6.00
C TYR A 141 -8.52 6.53 -6.11
N VAL A 142 -8.01 6.97 -4.96
CA VAL A 142 -6.89 7.90 -4.89
C VAL A 142 -5.58 7.17 -5.13
N GLN A 143 -4.85 7.64 -6.14
CA GLN A 143 -3.46 7.30 -6.37
C GLN A 143 -2.55 8.46 -5.96
N ASP A 144 -1.34 8.12 -5.51
CA ASP A 144 -0.35 9.15 -5.20
C ASP A 144 0.18 9.80 -6.48
N ARG A 145 0.39 11.11 -6.43
CA ARG A 145 0.95 11.85 -7.56
C ARG A 145 2.48 11.72 -7.66
N ASN A 146 3.13 11.63 -6.49
CA ASN A 146 4.57 11.71 -6.36
C ASN A 146 5.08 10.59 -5.46
N TYR A 147 6.29 10.11 -5.72
CA TYR A 147 6.94 9.13 -4.85
C TYR A 147 7.11 9.67 -3.42
N ARG A 148 6.98 8.75 -2.46
CA ARG A 148 7.19 8.99 -1.02
C ARG A 148 8.54 8.44 -0.53
N LEU A 149 9.52 8.40 -1.42
CA LEU A 149 10.88 7.93 -1.11
C LEU A 149 11.69 9.06 -0.46
N GLN A 150 12.25 8.82 0.73
CA GLN A 150 12.95 9.83 1.51
C GLN A 150 14.16 10.43 0.79
N TYR A 151 14.83 9.64 -0.05
CA TYR A 151 16.03 10.06 -0.77
C TYR A 151 15.78 10.77 -2.09
N LEU A 152 14.52 10.80 -2.56
CA LEU A 152 14.16 11.64 -3.69
C LEU A 152 13.88 13.07 -3.19
N PRO A 153 14.07 14.10 -4.03
CA PRO A 153 13.75 15.47 -3.66
C PRO A 153 12.32 15.54 -3.10
N TYR A 154 12.22 15.81 -1.79
CA TYR A 154 11.01 15.90 -0.95
C TYR A 154 9.70 15.76 -1.73
N TYR A 155 9.17 14.54 -1.86
CA TYR A 155 7.83 14.24 -2.40
C TYR A 155 7.49 14.93 -3.74
N LYS A 156 8.48 15.24 -4.57
CA LYS A 156 8.28 16.05 -5.79
C LYS A 156 8.50 15.29 -7.09
N LYS A 157 9.11 14.10 -7.06
CA LYS A 157 9.25 13.29 -8.28
C LYS A 157 7.87 12.74 -8.65
N PRO A 158 7.29 13.16 -9.80
CA PRO A 158 6.03 12.60 -10.27
C PRO A 158 6.17 11.10 -10.52
N ILE A 159 5.07 10.37 -10.33
CA ILE A 159 4.99 8.96 -10.68
C ILE A 159 4.50 8.87 -12.11
N ASP A 160 5.32 8.23 -12.96
CA ASP A 160 4.90 7.80 -14.28
C ASP A 160 4.29 6.41 -14.14
N TYR A 161 2.97 6.33 -14.22
CA TYR A 161 2.21 5.09 -14.14
C TYR A 161 2.10 4.43 -15.51
N LYS A 162 2.08 3.10 -15.49
CA LYS A 162 1.60 2.26 -16.58
C LYS A 162 0.33 1.56 -16.14
N VAL A 163 -0.64 1.49 -17.05
CA VAL A 163 -1.83 0.65 -16.87
C VAL A 163 -1.98 -0.28 -18.06
N ASN A 164 -2.13 -1.56 -17.78
CA ASN A 164 -2.34 -2.63 -18.74
C ASN A 164 -3.80 -3.06 -18.68
N PHE A 165 -4.52 -2.88 -19.78
CA PHE A 165 -5.85 -3.44 -19.97
C PHE A 165 -5.71 -4.79 -20.67
N ARG A 166 -6.03 -5.89 -20.00
CA ARG A 166 -5.94 -7.22 -20.60
C ARG A 166 -7.24 -7.58 -21.29
N LEU A 167 -7.21 -7.52 -22.63
CA LEU A 167 -8.40 -7.60 -23.47
C LEU A 167 -8.22 -8.65 -24.57
N LYS A 168 -9.35 -9.19 -25.04
CA LYS A 168 -9.46 -9.90 -26.33
C LYS A 168 -10.79 -9.52 -26.97
N ALA A 169 -10.86 -9.58 -28.30
CA ALA A 169 -12.10 -9.38 -29.03
C ALA A 169 -12.40 -10.61 -29.88
N MET A 170 -13.68 -10.91 -30.11
CA MET A 170 -14.11 -11.94 -31.06
C MET A 170 -15.17 -11.36 -31.98
N PRO A 171 -15.13 -11.64 -33.29
CA PRO A 171 -16.20 -11.20 -34.18
C PRO A 171 -17.54 -11.80 -33.73
N PRO A 172 -18.67 -11.13 -34.00
CA PRO A 172 -19.98 -11.68 -33.74
C PRO A 172 -20.12 -13.04 -34.42
N PHE A 173 -20.58 -14.06 -33.69
CA PHE A 173 -20.78 -15.39 -34.27
C PHE A 173 -21.96 -15.36 -35.24
N VAL A 174 -21.69 -15.38 -36.55
CA VAL A 174 -22.73 -15.53 -37.58
C VAL A 174 -22.94 -17.02 -37.84
N TYR A 175 -23.93 -17.63 -37.17
CA TYR A 175 -24.27 -19.04 -37.40
C TYR A 175 -24.82 -19.22 -38.82
N GLY A 176 -24.13 -20.00 -39.66
CA GLY A 176 -24.68 -20.50 -40.93
C GLY A 176 -24.55 -19.62 -42.16
N MET A 177 -23.82 -18.50 -42.11
CA MET A 177 -23.40 -17.79 -43.32
C MET A 177 -21.88 -17.76 -43.37
N GLY A 178 -21.30 -18.03 -44.54
CA GLY A 178 -19.90 -17.74 -44.84
C GLY A 178 -19.70 -16.23 -44.83
N GLY A 179 -19.78 -15.65 -43.63
CA GLY A 179 -19.75 -14.21 -43.40
C GLY A 179 -18.45 -13.64 -43.92
N ASP A 180 -18.56 -12.47 -44.53
CA ASP A 180 -17.39 -11.71 -44.96
C ASP A 180 -16.39 -11.62 -43.81
N PRO A 181 -15.08 -11.67 -44.11
CA PRO A 181 -14.07 -11.44 -43.09
C PRO A 181 -14.41 -10.14 -42.34
N PRO A 182 -14.21 -10.10 -41.02
CA PRO A 182 -14.52 -8.91 -40.25
C PRO A 182 -13.82 -7.71 -40.87
N ALA A 183 -14.54 -6.59 -41.11
CA ALA A 183 -13.92 -5.47 -41.81
C ALA A 183 -12.73 -4.94 -40.99
N GLU A 184 -11.61 -4.70 -41.66
CA GLU A 184 -10.40 -4.17 -41.04
C GLU A 184 -10.62 -2.71 -40.59
N GLY A 185 -9.90 -2.29 -39.56
CA GLY A 185 -9.97 -0.94 -38.99
C GLY A 185 -11.25 -0.60 -38.22
N ILE A 186 -12.13 -1.55 -37.90
CA ILE A 186 -13.34 -1.27 -37.12
C ILE A 186 -12.97 -0.92 -35.68
N ASN A 187 -13.45 0.22 -35.17
CA ASN A 187 -13.35 0.56 -33.75
C ASN A 187 -14.15 -0.44 -32.90
N ILE A 188 -13.46 -1.11 -31.96
CA ILE A 188 -14.06 -2.09 -31.05
C ILE A 188 -14.32 -1.49 -29.68
N CYS A 189 -13.32 -0.80 -29.14
CA CYS A 189 -13.44 -0.12 -27.85
C CYS A 189 -12.48 1.06 -27.73
N GLU A 190 -12.68 1.84 -26.68
CA GLU A 190 -11.75 2.84 -26.20
C GLU A 190 -11.35 2.50 -24.77
N ILE A 191 -10.05 2.39 -24.53
CA ILE A 191 -9.48 2.29 -23.19
C ILE A 191 -9.04 3.68 -22.74
N SER A 192 -9.26 4.03 -21.49
CA SER A 192 -8.87 5.33 -20.96
C SER A 192 -8.58 5.32 -19.47
N VAL A 193 -7.75 6.27 -19.05
CA VAL A 193 -7.53 6.63 -17.66
C VAL A 193 -8.10 8.02 -17.45
N GLU A 194 -8.97 8.15 -16.47
CA GLU A 194 -9.62 9.42 -16.14
C GLU A 194 -9.39 9.76 -14.67
N TYR A 195 -9.46 11.04 -14.35
CA TYR A 195 -9.38 11.55 -12.99
C TYR A 195 -10.60 12.40 -12.69
N LYS A 196 -11.33 12.06 -11.62
CA LYS A 196 -12.44 12.85 -11.09
C LYS A 196 -11.98 13.67 -9.89
N LEU A 197 -12.16 14.99 -9.95
CA LEU A 197 -11.97 15.86 -8.79
C LEU A 197 -13.17 15.72 -7.84
N GLN A 198 -12.94 15.91 -6.53
CA GLN A 198 -14.00 15.81 -5.52
C GLN A 198 -15.22 16.70 -5.79
N ASP A 199 -15.01 17.89 -6.38
CA ASP A 199 -16.08 18.83 -6.78
C ASP A 199 -16.05 19.09 -8.30
N GLY A 200 -15.76 18.08 -9.12
CA GLY A 200 -15.55 18.28 -10.55
C GLY A 200 -15.96 17.10 -11.42
N GLU A 201 -15.92 17.36 -12.72
CA GLU A 201 -16.19 16.38 -13.76
C GLU A 201 -14.99 15.46 -13.99
N ASP A 202 -15.26 14.28 -14.56
CA ASP A 202 -14.23 13.37 -15.05
C ASP A 202 -13.35 14.09 -16.10
N THR A 203 -12.03 13.98 -15.94
CA THR A 203 -11.07 14.47 -16.94
C THR A 203 -10.22 13.30 -17.44
N THR A 204 -10.28 13.05 -18.75
CA THR A 204 -9.43 12.05 -19.40
C THR A 204 -7.96 12.47 -19.34
N LEU A 205 -7.12 11.64 -18.70
CA LEU A 205 -5.67 11.83 -18.65
C LEU A 205 -5.00 11.26 -19.90
N VAL A 206 -5.44 10.07 -20.33
CA VAL A 206 -4.98 9.39 -21.54
C VAL A 206 -6.07 8.46 -22.05
N SER A 207 -6.21 8.33 -23.37
CA SER A 207 -7.08 7.33 -23.98
C SER A 207 -6.49 6.76 -25.27
N ARG A 208 -7.02 5.61 -25.68
CA ARG A 208 -6.68 4.96 -26.95
C ARG A 208 -7.87 4.18 -27.47
N VAL A 209 -8.22 4.41 -28.73
CA VAL A 209 -9.16 3.57 -29.46
C VAL A 209 -8.43 2.32 -29.97
N LEU A 210 -9.01 1.15 -29.69
CA LEU A 210 -8.55 -0.14 -30.17
C LEU A 210 -9.48 -0.62 -31.29
N THR A 211 -8.87 -1.01 -32.40
CA THR A 211 -9.56 -1.48 -33.60
C THR A 211 -9.40 -2.99 -33.78
N SER A 212 -10.15 -3.55 -34.72
CA SER A 212 -10.02 -4.94 -35.19
C SER A 212 -8.62 -5.33 -35.64
N ASP A 213 -7.77 -4.37 -36.03
CA ASP A 213 -6.40 -4.63 -36.47
C ASP A 213 -5.42 -4.71 -35.28
N THR A 214 -5.81 -4.15 -34.14
CA THR A 214 -5.00 -4.10 -32.92
C THR A 214 -5.44 -5.13 -31.89
N LEU A 215 -6.75 -5.41 -31.81
CA LEU A 215 -7.31 -6.39 -30.90
C LEU A 215 -7.20 -7.79 -31.48
N THR A 216 -6.69 -8.72 -30.68
CA THR A 216 -6.52 -10.11 -31.11
C THR A 216 -7.57 -11.03 -30.48
N TYR A 217 -7.68 -12.24 -31.01
CA TYR A 217 -8.55 -13.30 -30.47
C TYR A 217 -8.01 -13.91 -29.18
N ASN A 218 -6.75 -13.64 -28.85
CA ASN A 218 -6.11 -14.04 -27.60
C ASN A 218 -6.00 -12.84 -26.66
N TYR A 219 -5.95 -13.12 -25.36
CA TYR A 219 -5.71 -12.06 -24.38
C TYR A 219 -4.33 -11.42 -24.57
N GLN A 220 -4.35 -10.10 -24.70
CA GLN A 220 -3.17 -9.26 -24.76
C GLN A 220 -3.33 -8.04 -23.88
N ASP A 221 -2.21 -7.51 -23.43
CA ASP A 221 -2.17 -6.33 -22.58
C ASP A 221 -2.02 -5.09 -23.47
N TYR A 222 -2.96 -4.16 -23.34
CA TYR A 222 -2.93 -2.88 -24.02
C TYR A 222 -2.53 -1.80 -23.01
N THR A 223 -1.28 -1.33 -23.11
CA THR A 223 -0.70 -0.40 -22.15
C THR A 223 -1.02 1.05 -22.49
N LEU A 224 -1.43 1.83 -21.48
CA LEU A 224 -1.38 3.28 -21.47
C LEU A 224 -0.34 3.76 -20.44
N GLU A 225 0.28 4.90 -20.70
CA GLU A 225 1.17 5.58 -19.76
C GLU A 225 0.53 6.91 -19.36
N TYR A 226 0.55 7.24 -18.07
CA TYR A 226 -0.02 8.48 -17.56
C TYR A 226 0.71 8.97 -16.32
N ASN A 227 0.54 10.26 -16.04
CA ASN A 227 0.84 10.84 -14.74
C ASN A 227 -0.37 11.64 -14.27
N ILE A 228 -0.44 11.87 -12.96
CA ILE A 228 -1.49 12.71 -12.37
C ILE A 228 -0.95 14.15 -12.34
N PRO A 229 -1.60 15.11 -13.02
CA PRO A 229 -1.11 16.49 -13.04
C PRO A 229 -1.29 17.15 -11.67
N GLU A 230 -0.59 18.26 -11.45
CA GLU A 230 -0.79 19.04 -10.23
C GLU A 230 -2.16 19.73 -10.20
N LYS A 231 -2.66 20.12 -11.37
CA LYS A 231 -3.94 20.80 -11.54
C LYS A 231 -4.76 20.19 -12.66
N ILE A 232 -6.07 20.13 -12.47
CA ILE A 232 -7.07 19.79 -13.49
C ILE A 232 -8.08 20.93 -13.53
N GLY A 233 -8.28 21.53 -14.71
CA GLY A 233 -9.19 22.68 -14.86
C GLY A 233 -8.84 23.88 -13.96
N GLY A 234 -7.57 24.06 -13.61
CA GLY A 234 -7.11 25.11 -12.69
C GLY A 234 -7.33 24.84 -11.20
N LYS A 235 -8.05 23.78 -10.85
CA LYS A 235 -8.19 23.28 -9.47
C LYS A 235 -7.00 22.39 -9.13
N GLU A 236 -6.48 22.51 -7.92
CA GLU A 236 -5.45 21.60 -7.41
C GLU A 236 -6.01 20.18 -7.35
N VAL A 237 -5.25 19.22 -7.86
CA VAL A 237 -5.46 17.80 -7.53
C VAL A 237 -5.01 17.65 -6.09
N THR A 238 -5.95 17.87 -5.16
CA THR A 238 -5.66 17.89 -3.74
C THR A 238 -5.03 16.56 -3.33
N LYS A 239 -3.86 16.63 -2.69
CA LYS A 239 -3.52 15.64 -1.66
C LYS A 239 -4.70 15.66 -0.70
N TYR A 240 -5.40 14.53 -0.55
CA TYR A 240 -6.40 14.33 0.47
C TYR A 240 -6.01 15.15 1.70
N LYS A 241 -6.81 16.17 2.03
CA LYS A 241 -6.68 16.79 3.34
C LYS A 241 -7.38 15.79 4.24
N PRO A 242 -6.67 14.97 5.04
CA PRO A 242 -7.35 14.28 6.11
C PRO A 242 -8.04 15.38 6.89
N GLU A 243 -9.37 15.42 6.84
CA GLU A 243 -10.09 16.15 7.85
C GLU A 243 -9.69 15.47 9.14
N PHE A 244 -8.77 16.10 9.90
CA PHE A 244 -8.38 15.68 11.22
C PHE A 244 -9.66 15.58 12.04
N THR A 245 -10.26 14.40 12.04
CA THR A 245 -11.48 14.11 12.75
C THR A 245 -11.02 13.18 13.86
N PRO A 246 -10.88 13.68 15.10
CA PRO A 246 -10.50 12.84 16.21
C PRO A 246 -11.41 11.62 16.27
N ILE A 247 -10.84 10.44 16.58
CA ILE A 247 -11.55 9.16 16.77
C ILE A 247 -12.71 9.27 17.80
N ASP A 248 -12.76 10.38 18.55
CA ASP A 248 -13.56 10.62 19.75
C ASP A 248 -15.04 10.97 19.54
N LYS A 249 -15.64 10.71 18.37
CA LYS A 249 -17.10 10.81 18.22
C LYS A 249 -17.74 9.46 17.92
N PRO A 250 -18.21 8.73 18.95
CA PRO A 250 -19.12 7.60 18.77
C PRO A 250 -20.35 8.09 18.01
N GLY A 251 -20.63 7.52 16.84
CA GLY A 251 -21.77 7.89 16.00
C GLY A 251 -21.46 8.90 14.89
N TYR A 252 -20.20 9.09 14.49
CA TYR A 252 -19.94 9.77 13.22
C TYR A 252 -20.54 8.93 12.08
N PRO A 253 -21.39 9.51 11.22
CA PRO A 253 -21.95 8.80 10.09
C PRO A 253 -20.81 8.30 9.24
N ASP A 254 -20.89 7.03 8.87
CA ASP A 254 -20.14 6.44 7.78
C ASP A 254 -20.14 7.47 6.63
N LYS A 255 -18.99 8.06 6.29
CA LYS A 255 -18.87 9.01 5.18
C LYS A 255 -19.04 8.32 3.81
N SER A 256 -19.79 7.22 3.79
CA SER A 256 -20.46 6.52 2.68
C SER A 256 -21.26 7.40 1.69
N GLY A 257 -21.10 8.72 1.74
CA GLY A 257 -21.72 9.67 0.81
C GLY A 257 -20.76 10.75 0.29
N GLU A 258 -19.45 10.67 0.54
CA GLU A 258 -18.50 11.52 -0.19
C GLU A 258 -18.48 11.10 -1.67
N GLU A 259 -18.64 12.06 -2.58
CA GLU A 259 -18.66 11.83 -4.02
C GLU A 259 -17.43 11.03 -4.45
N GLU A 260 -17.63 9.99 -5.26
CA GLU A 260 -16.55 9.16 -5.79
C GLU A 260 -15.53 10.05 -6.54
N TYR A 261 -14.27 10.04 -6.14
CA TYR A 261 -13.20 10.85 -6.75
C TYR A 261 -11.89 10.07 -6.88
N GLY A 262 -10.98 10.53 -7.73
CA GLY A 262 -9.70 9.88 -8.01
C GLY A 262 -9.66 9.25 -9.40
N VAL A 263 -8.83 8.22 -9.56
CA VAL A 263 -8.53 7.60 -10.84
C VAL A 263 -9.54 6.52 -11.19
N LYS A 264 -9.98 6.56 -12.46
CA LYS A 264 -10.82 5.53 -13.08
C LYS A 264 -10.10 4.92 -14.26
N PHE A 265 -10.27 3.61 -14.41
CA PHE A 265 -9.89 2.88 -15.60
C PHE A 265 -11.15 2.51 -16.36
N ARG A 266 -11.24 2.95 -17.61
CA ARG A 266 -12.47 2.84 -18.39
C ARG A 266 -12.25 2.03 -19.65
N VAL A 267 -13.21 1.15 -19.96
CA VAL A 267 -13.27 0.40 -21.22
C VAL A 267 -14.64 0.63 -21.86
N LYS A 268 -14.70 1.56 -22.81
CA LYS A 268 -15.92 1.88 -23.57
C LYS A 268 -16.07 0.92 -24.72
N TRP A 269 -17.16 0.16 -24.76
CA TRP A 269 -17.38 -0.86 -25.78
C TRP A 269 -18.30 -0.37 -26.89
N TYR A 270 -17.94 -0.52 -28.15
CA TYR A 270 -18.72 0.01 -29.28
C TYR A 270 -19.72 -0.98 -29.90
N GLY A 271 -19.86 -2.19 -29.38
CA GLY A 271 -20.91 -3.11 -29.82
C GLY A 271 -20.65 -3.87 -31.12
N ASN A 272 -19.54 -3.62 -31.82
CA ASN A 272 -19.24 -4.23 -33.13
C ASN A 272 -18.64 -5.65 -33.02
N TYR A 273 -17.99 -5.95 -31.90
CA TYR A 273 -17.33 -7.24 -31.61
C TYR A 273 -17.69 -7.68 -30.19
N ASN A 274 -17.67 -8.98 -29.93
CA ASN A 274 -17.68 -9.45 -28.55
C ASN A 274 -16.36 -9.02 -27.90
N LEU A 275 -16.43 -8.31 -26.78
CA LEU A 275 -15.25 -7.80 -26.08
C LEU A 275 -15.19 -8.46 -24.71
N TYR A 276 -13.99 -8.88 -24.32
CA TYR A 276 -13.75 -9.53 -23.04
C TYR A 276 -12.61 -8.81 -22.32
N CYS A 277 -12.84 -8.48 -21.06
CA CYS A 277 -11.91 -7.83 -20.15
C CYS A 277 -11.55 -8.82 -19.04
N ASP A 278 -10.25 -9.10 -18.89
CA ASP A 278 -9.71 -10.00 -17.86
C ASP A 278 -9.38 -9.20 -16.59
N TYR A 279 -8.43 -8.26 -16.71
CA TYR A 279 -8.04 -7.38 -15.62
C TYR A 279 -7.58 -6.00 -16.10
N VAL A 280 -7.46 -5.09 -15.14
CA VAL A 280 -6.69 -3.85 -15.25
C VAL A 280 -5.53 -3.88 -14.25
N GLU A 281 -4.29 -3.86 -14.75
CA GLU A 281 -3.08 -3.88 -13.91
C GLU A 281 -2.37 -2.53 -13.99
N VAL A 282 -2.10 -1.91 -12.84
CA VAL A 282 -1.49 -0.59 -12.73
C VAL A 282 -0.22 -0.64 -11.90
N TYR A 283 0.83 0.05 -12.33
CA TYR A 283 2.09 0.09 -11.62
C TYR A 283 2.93 1.31 -11.96
N ASP A 284 3.82 1.70 -11.05
CA ASP A 284 4.82 2.71 -11.35
C ASP A 284 5.90 2.15 -12.30
N ARG A 285 6.34 2.97 -13.26
CA ARG A 285 7.32 2.54 -14.27
C ARG A 285 8.70 2.26 -13.68
N ASP A 286 9.14 3.05 -12.71
CA ASP A 286 10.57 3.16 -12.37
C ASP A 286 11.03 2.15 -11.30
N ILE A 287 10.11 1.61 -10.51
CA ILE A 287 10.33 0.64 -9.43
C ILE A 287 9.63 -0.67 -9.82
N TRP A 288 8.30 -0.69 -9.86
CA TRP A 288 7.54 -1.91 -10.13
C TRP A 288 7.59 -2.34 -11.58
N GLY A 289 7.68 -1.41 -12.52
CA GLY A 289 7.94 -1.72 -13.93
C GLY A 289 9.26 -2.46 -14.11
N LYS A 290 10.32 -2.09 -13.38
CA LYS A 290 11.58 -2.84 -13.37
C LYS A 290 11.40 -4.22 -12.74
N TYR A 291 10.71 -4.29 -11.59
CA TYR A 291 10.45 -5.55 -10.88
C TYR A 291 9.72 -6.57 -11.77
N LEU A 292 8.61 -6.16 -12.39
CA LEU A 292 7.77 -7.02 -13.23
C LEU A 292 8.50 -7.55 -14.47
N LEU A 293 9.43 -6.77 -15.04
CA LEU A 293 10.26 -7.23 -16.16
C LEU A 293 11.26 -8.33 -15.79
N SER A 294 11.66 -8.43 -14.51
CA SER A 294 12.70 -9.35 -14.06
C SER A 294 12.54 -9.77 -12.59
N PRO A 295 11.40 -10.39 -12.21
CA PRO A 295 11.09 -10.63 -10.79
C PRO A 295 12.13 -11.51 -10.12
N ASN A 296 12.63 -12.56 -10.79
CA ASN A 296 13.66 -13.44 -10.23
C ASN A 296 14.97 -12.71 -9.89
N LEU A 297 15.36 -11.72 -10.70
CA LEU A 297 16.55 -10.91 -10.45
C LEU A 297 16.37 -10.09 -9.17
N TYR A 298 15.24 -9.39 -9.06
CA TYR A 298 14.98 -8.50 -7.93
C TYR A 298 14.70 -9.27 -6.64
N ASN A 299 13.99 -10.41 -6.71
CA ASN A 299 13.83 -11.34 -5.60
C ASN A 299 15.19 -11.76 -5.03
N GLY A 300 16.11 -12.19 -5.90
CA GLY A 300 17.46 -12.57 -5.49
C GLY A 300 18.21 -11.41 -4.84
N ARG A 301 18.10 -10.19 -5.38
CA ARG A 301 18.75 -8.99 -4.81
C ARG A 301 18.17 -8.59 -3.45
N ILE A 302 16.86 -8.62 -3.28
CA ILE A 302 16.17 -8.28 -2.02
C ILE A 302 16.54 -9.28 -0.92
N ILE A 303 16.44 -10.58 -1.23
CA ILE A 303 16.84 -11.66 -0.32
C ILE A 303 18.31 -11.53 0.07
N SER A 304 19.19 -11.31 -0.92
CA SER A 304 20.63 -11.14 -0.66
C SER A 304 20.92 -9.89 0.18
N TYR A 305 20.20 -8.80 -0.05
CA TYR A 305 20.34 -7.59 0.75
C TYR A 305 19.98 -7.85 2.21
N ALA A 306 18.83 -8.49 2.49
CA ALA A 306 18.44 -8.88 3.85
C ALA A 306 19.49 -9.82 4.50
N GLN A 307 19.93 -10.87 3.78
CA GLN A 307 20.93 -11.83 4.28
C GLN A 307 22.27 -11.20 4.67
N ASN A 308 22.67 -10.11 4.02
CA ASN A 308 23.90 -9.40 4.40
C ASN A 308 23.83 -8.83 5.83
N PHE A 309 22.61 -8.62 6.36
CA PHE A 309 22.37 -8.18 7.73
C PHE A 309 22.18 -9.35 8.72
N ASN A 310 21.97 -10.60 8.27
CA ASN A 310 21.87 -11.76 9.17
C ASN A 310 23.13 -11.93 10.05
N ASN A 311 24.31 -11.57 9.52
CA ASN A 311 25.58 -11.57 10.25
C ASN A 311 25.69 -10.47 11.33
N TRP A 312 24.63 -9.68 11.54
CA TRP A 312 24.52 -8.71 12.63
C TRP A 312 23.76 -9.30 13.83
N GLY A 313 23.02 -10.40 13.63
CA GLY A 313 22.33 -11.16 14.67
C GLY A 313 21.19 -10.42 15.40
N THR A 314 20.90 -9.18 15.02
CA THR A 314 20.07 -8.24 15.79
C THR A 314 19.08 -7.46 14.93
N VAL A 315 19.29 -7.36 13.62
CA VAL A 315 18.28 -6.85 12.68
C VAL A 315 17.17 -7.90 12.57
N GLN A 316 15.97 -7.53 12.97
CA GLN A 316 14.78 -8.40 12.94
C GLN A 316 13.64 -7.79 12.14
N TYR A 317 13.64 -6.45 12.03
CA TYR A 317 12.57 -5.70 11.42
C TYR A 317 13.12 -4.68 10.44
N TRP A 318 12.36 -4.43 9.38
CA TRP A 318 12.68 -3.45 8.35
C TRP A 318 11.53 -2.45 8.26
N TYR A 319 11.81 -1.20 8.61
CA TYR A 319 10.85 -0.12 8.48
C TYR A 319 10.92 0.44 7.06
N SER A 320 9.87 0.22 6.26
CA SER A 320 9.88 0.58 4.84
C SER A 320 8.99 1.78 4.54
N LEU A 321 7.67 1.63 4.61
CA LEU A 321 6.74 2.69 4.22
C LEU A 321 6.06 3.26 5.47
N ASP A 322 6.11 4.57 5.64
CA ASP A 322 5.34 5.28 6.67
C ASP A 322 3.92 5.50 6.14
N GLU A 323 2.89 5.02 6.86
CA GLU A 323 1.47 5.13 6.49
C GLU A 323 1.19 4.76 5.02
N PRO A 324 0.99 3.50 4.63
CA PRO A 324 0.60 3.15 3.27
C PRO A 324 -0.67 3.91 2.84
N GLN A 325 -0.54 4.82 1.87
CA GLN A 325 -1.53 5.88 1.59
C GLN A 325 -2.47 5.56 0.43
N THR A 326 -2.16 4.54 -0.36
CA THR A 326 -2.99 4.07 -1.47
C THR A 326 -2.92 2.55 -1.56
N ILE A 327 -3.96 1.94 -2.13
CA ILE A 327 -4.07 0.49 -2.35
C ILE A 327 -2.88 -0.02 -3.18
N ASP A 328 -2.33 0.83 -4.05
CA ASP A 328 -1.15 0.52 -4.85
C ASP A 328 0.10 0.24 -4.02
N ASN A 329 0.16 0.63 -2.75
CA ASN A 329 1.30 0.28 -1.91
C ASN A 329 1.19 -1.12 -1.30
N TYR A 330 0.01 -1.75 -1.32
CA TYR A 330 -0.27 -2.91 -0.46
C TYR A 330 0.40 -4.16 -1.01
N GLU A 331 0.20 -4.44 -2.29
CA GLU A 331 0.79 -5.61 -2.94
C GLU A 331 2.33 -5.53 -3.00
N PRO A 332 2.93 -4.36 -3.28
CA PRO A 332 4.36 -4.18 -3.09
C PRO A 332 4.86 -4.54 -1.71
N TYR A 333 4.19 -4.03 -0.69
CA TYR A 333 4.55 -4.27 0.69
C TYR A 333 4.48 -5.77 1.03
N ARG A 334 3.38 -6.44 0.63
CA ARG A 334 3.17 -7.88 0.82
C ARG A 334 4.26 -8.73 0.19
N VAL A 335 4.62 -8.44 -1.07
CA VAL A 335 5.62 -9.19 -1.81
C VAL A 335 6.99 -9.06 -1.16
N ILE A 336 7.38 -7.83 -0.78
CA ILE A 336 8.68 -7.61 -0.14
C ILE A 336 8.73 -8.23 1.26
N ASP A 337 7.65 -8.16 2.05
CA ASP A 337 7.56 -8.85 3.35
C ASP A 337 7.74 -10.36 3.18
N SER A 338 7.05 -10.97 2.21
CA SER A 338 7.18 -12.39 1.92
C SER A 338 8.60 -12.80 1.54
N LEU A 339 9.33 -11.94 0.81
CA LEU A 339 10.71 -12.21 0.41
C LEU A 339 11.67 -12.17 1.60
N ILE A 340 11.55 -11.17 2.48
CA ILE A 340 12.47 -11.06 3.62
C ILE A 340 12.11 -12.02 4.77
N ASN A 341 10.82 -12.39 4.91
CA ASN A 341 10.40 -13.48 5.80
C ASN A 341 11.09 -14.81 5.45
N SER A 342 11.42 -15.05 4.17
CA SER A 342 12.15 -16.25 3.76
C SER A 342 13.56 -16.37 4.35
N VAL A 343 14.11 -15.27 4.89
CA VAL A 343 15.42 -15.23 5.54
C VAL A 343 15.35 -14.90 7.04
N GLY A 344 14.15 -14.87 7.61
CA GLY A 344 13.91 -14.69 9.05
C GLY A 344 13.65 -13.24 9.49
N ASP A 345 13.52 -12.31 8.55
CA ASP A 345 13.27 -10.88 8.81
C ASP A 345 11.80 -10.53 8.54
N THR A 346 11.32 -9.38 9.03
CA THR A 346 9.93 -8.94 8.84
C THR A 346 9.83 -7.46 8.48
N LEU A 347 8.93 -7.09 7.56
CA LEU A 347 8.63 -5.68 7.28
C LEU A 347 7.72 -5.13 8.38
N ILE A 348 7.96 -3.88 8.77
CA ILE A 348 7.06 -3.14 9.65
C ILE A 348 6.78 -1.74 9.10
N THR A 349 5.58 -1.25 9.37
CA THR A 349 5.09 0.07 8.97
C THR A 349 4.32 0.67 10.14
N ALA A 350 4.27 2.01 10.21
CA ALA A 350 3.47 2.74 11.18
C ALA A 350 2.15 3.22 10.55
N PHE A 351 1.07 3.11 11.32
CA PHE A 351 -0.17 3.84 11.10
C PHE A 351 -0.41 4.79 12.27
N TYR A 352 -0.70 6.06 11.99
CA TYR A 352 -1.03 7.04 13.02
C TYR A 352 -2.50 6.96 13.41
N PRO A 353 -2.84 7.16 14.70
CA PRO A 353 -4.18 6.92 15.23
C PRO A 353 -5.07 8.17 15.15
N HIS A 354 -4.52 9.35 14.88
CA HIS A 354 -5.29 10.59 14.70
C HIS A 354 -5.82 10.76 13.28
N TRP A 355 -5.40 9.86 12.41
CA TRP A 355 -6.05 9.58 11.17
C TRP A 355 -7.28 8.72 11.47
N ASP A 356 -8.45 9.10 10.96
CA ASP A 356 -9.69 8.31 11.08
C ASP A 356 -9.61 6.94 10.38
N GLY A 357 -8.46 6.66 9.76
CA GLY A 357 -8.17 5.44 9.04
C GLY A 357 -8.85 5.40 7.67
N ASN A 358 -9.64 6.40 7.31
CA ASN A 358 -10.41 6.36 6.08
C ASN A 358 -9.61 6.94 4.90
N ARG A 359 -9.45 6.14 3.84
CA ARG A 359 -9.01 6.57 2.51
C ARG A 359 -9.75 5.78 1.47
N ASN A 360 -9.96 6.35 0.28
CA ASN A 360 -10.67 5.67 -0.80
C ASN A 360 -12.06 5.15 -0.34
N HIS A 361 -12.74 5.95 0.50
CA HIS A 361 -14.03 5.63 1.09
C HIS A 361 -14.06 4.41 2.05
N GLU A 362 -12.91 3.88 2.48
CA GLU A 362 -12.82 2.72 3.37
C GLU A 362 -11.79 2.86 4.50
N TYR A 363 -11.89 2.00 5.52
CA TYR A 363 -10.86 1.85 6.56
C TYR A 363 -9.57 1.22 5.99
N SER A 364 -8.64 2.08 5.56
CA SER A 364 -7.34 1.73 4.96
C SER A 364 -6.51 0.74 5.77
N LEU A 365 -6.51 0.85 7.12
CA LEU A 365 -5.79 -0.06 8.00
C LEU A 365 -6.28 -1.50 7.86
N LYS A 366 -7.60 -1.71 7.86
CA LYS A 366 -8.20 -3.04 7.75
C LYS A 366 -7.86 -3.67 6.41
N ARG A 367 -8.07 -2.94 5.31
CA ARG A 367 -7.74 -3.46 3.97
C ARG A 367 -6.24 -3.73 3.83
N PHE A 368 -5.40 -2.86 4.38
CA PHE A 368 -3.96 -3.09 4.39
C PHE A 368 -3.63 -4.41 5.09
N ILE A 369 -4.14 -4.65 6.30
CA ILE A 369 -3.93 -5.91 7.03
C ILE A 369 -4.44 -7.10 6.22
N ASP A 370 -5.66 -7.02 5.69
CA ASP A 370 -6.29 -8.12 4.95
C ASP A 370 -5.55 -8.45 3.64
N LYS A 371 -5.08 -7.43 2.90
CA LYS A 371 -4.36 -7.62 1.63
C LYS A 371 -2.89 -8.01 1.85
N THR A 372 -2.23 -7.46 2.87
CA THR A 372 -0.79 -7.73 3.11
C THR A 372 -0.53 -8.96 3.97
N ASN A 373 -1.47 -9.36 4.83
CA ASN A 373 -1.33 -10.48 5.75
C ASN A 373 0.01 -10.46 6.54
N LEU A 374 0.41 -9.27 7.00
CA LEU A 374 1.67 -9.10 7.71
C LEU A 374 1.70 -9.84 9.04
N SER A 375 2.86 -10.41 9.37
CA SER A 375 3.07 -11.07 10.66
C SER A 375 3.20 -10.08 11.83
N LYS A 376 3.57 -8.83 11.54
CA LYS A 376 3.74 -7.73 12.50
C LYS A 376 3.30 -6.41 11.89
N LEU A 377 2.71 -5.58 12.74
CA LEU A 377 2.32 -4.21 12.41
C LEU A 377 2.72 -3.30 13.56
N MET A 378 3.28 -2.13 13.25
CA MET A 378 3.50 -1.07 14.23
C MET A 378 2.34 -0.08 14.11
N VAL A 379 1.71 0.24 15.23
CA VAL A 379 0.66 1.26 15.28
C VAL A 379 1.16 2.31 16.24
N ASP A 380 1.33 3.52 15.73
CA ASP A 380 1.67 4.64 16.59
C ASP A 380 0.43 4.94 17.43
N TYR A 381 0.61 4.98 18.74
CA TYR A 381 -0.45 5.30 19.64
C TYR A 381 0.05 6.24 20.71
N TYR A 382 -0.54 7.42 20.78
CA TYR A 382 -0.24 8.38 21.83
C TYR A 382 -1.31 8.20 22.92
N PRO A 383 -1.06 7.49 24.03
CA PRO A 383 -2.07 7.38 25.09
C PRO A 383 -2.24 8.68 25.91
N LEU A 384 -1.43 9.69 25.61
CA LEU A 384 -1.36 10.97 26.32
C LEU A 384 -1.57 12.11 25.32
N TRP A 385 -2.80 12.62 25.24
CA TRP A 385 -3.17 13.80 24.42
C TRP A 385 -3.40 15.00 25.35
N TYR A 386 -3.38 16.22 24.79
CA TYR A 386 -3.40 17.49 25.53
C TYR A 386 -4.70 17.78 26.32
N ASP A 387 -5.58 16.85 26.60
CA ASP A 387 -6.87 17.13 27.27
C ASP A 387 -7.59 15.86 27.69
N GLN A 388 -6.95 14.70 27.49
CA GLN A 388 -7.53 13.39 27.73
C GLN A 388 -6.83 12.70 28.89
N THR A 389 -7.59 11.93 29.67
CA THR A 389 -7.00 11.12 30.73
C THR A 389 -6.22 9.94 30.14
N PHE A 390 -5.18 9.50 30.82
CA PHE A 390 -4.42 8.30 30.45
C PHE A 390 -5.32 7.06 30.23
N ASN A 391 -6.35 6.90 31.07
CA ASN A 391 -7.31 5.79 30.95
C ASN A 391 -8.16 5.88 29.66
N TYR A 392 -8.53 7.10 29.25
CA TYR A 392 -9.22 7.33 27.99
C TYR A 392 -8.33 6.94 26.81
N GLY A 393 -7.09 7.42 26.79
CA GLY A 393 -6.10 7.03 25.78
C GLY A 393 -5.93 5.51 25.69
N LEU A 394 -5.74 4.81 26.81
CA LEU A 394 -5.62 3.34 26.80
C LEU A 394 -6.89 2.62 26.31
N GLN A 395 -8.08 3.15 26.59
CA GLN A 395 -9.33 2.54 26.15
C GLN A 395 -9.51 2.67 24.63
N THR A 396 -9.27 3.86 24.09
CA THR A 396 -9.34 4.11 22.64
C THR A 396 -8.32 3.24 21.87
N GLN A 397 -7.14 2.97 22.43
CA GLN A 397 -6.17 2.03 21.85
C GLN A 397 -6.75 0.61 21.72
N ARG A 398 -7.40 0.13 22.78
CA ARG A 398 -7.99 -1.22 22.83
C ARG A 398 -9.14 -1.37 21.86
N ASP A 399 -9.89 -0.30 21.63
CA ASP A 399 -11.05 -0.32 20.74
C ASP A 399 -10.64 -0.19 19.27
N ALA A 400 -9.54 0.52 18.96
CA ALA A 400 -8.96 0.56 17.62
C ALA A 400 -8.45 -0.82 17.14
N ILE A 401 -7.89 -1.63 18.03
CA ILE A 401 -7.39 -2.99 17.70
C ILE A 401 -8.53 -3.99 17.46
N LYS A 402 -9.74 -3.73 17.95
CA LYS A 402 -10.90 -4.64 17.84
C LYS A 402 -11.75 -4.42 16.59
N LYS A 403 -11.58 -3.28 15.91
CA LYS A 403 -12.24 -2.95 14.64
C LYS A 403 -11.36 -3.44 13.50
#